data_AF-A0A356FF92-F1
#
_entry.id   AF-A0A356FF92-F1
#
_cell.length_a   1.000
_cell.length_b   1.000
_cell.length_c   1.000
_cell.angle_alpha   90.00
_cell.angle_beta   90.00
_cell.angle_gamma   90.00
#
_symmetry.space_group_name_H-M   'P 1'
#
loop_
_entity.id
_entity.type
_entity.pdbx_description
1 polymer ?
#
loop_
_entity_poly.entity_id
_entity_poly.type
_entity_poly.pdbx_seq_one_letter_code
_entity_poly.pdbx_strand_id
1 'polypeptide(L)'
;VAGDGLVFVGSGFRGSFLGAFRLDGKGNIEDSKSVAWVIDRDTPDIASPLYSSGRVYFHKGKSGMLTCVDAATGKPHYTVQRISGINSTYASPIAAGGHVYLTGRSGTTVVIKDAGKLEVVSTNSVGEGVDATPAPAGKQLFIRGEKHLFCISK
;
A
#
# COMPACT_ATOMS: atom_id res chain seq x y z
N VAL A 1 -5.95 1.63 -7.44
CA VAL A 1 -6.32 2.86 -6.66
C VAL A 1 -6.23 4.08 -7.57
N ALA A 2 -6.84 5.21 -7.23
CA ALA A 2 -6.83 6.41 -8.07
C ALA A 2 -6.74 7.68 -7.22
N GLY A 3 -6.22 8.76 -7.80
CA GLY A 3 -6.03 10.06 -7.16
C GLY A 3 -5.39 11.06 -8.13
N ASP A 4 -5.69 12.35 -7.96
CA ASP A 4 -5.10 13.45 -8.74
C ASP A 4 -5.14 13.26 -10.27
N GLY A 5 -6.25 12.71 -10.78
CA GLY A 5 -6.44 12.47 -12.22
C GLY A 5 -5.69 11.25 -12.76
N LEU A 6 -5.05 10.47 -11.90
CA LEU A 6 -4.34 9.24 -12.22
C LEU A 6 -5.06 8.01 -11.65
N VAL A 7 -4.93 6.89 -12.35
CA VAL A 7 -5.23 5.54 -11.86
C VAL A 7 -3.94 4.73 -11.79
N PHE A 8 -3.75 4.04 -10.68
CA PHE A 8 -2.60 3.18 -10.42
C PHE A 8 -3.04 1.72 -10.48
N VAL A 9 -2.42 0.96 -11.38
CA VAL A 9 -2.72 -0.44 -11.65
C VAL A 9 -1.47 -1.27 -11.43
N GLY A 10 -1.55 -2.22 -10.50
CA GLY A 10 -0.47 -3.15 -10.20
C GLY A 10 -0.79 -4.57 -10.66
N SER A 11 0.25 -5.30 -11.06
CA SER A 11 0.24 -6.75 -11.28
C SER A 11 1.59 -7.32 -10.82
N GLY A 12 1.56 -8.44 -10.10
CA GLY A 12 2.77 -9.11 -9.61
C GLY A 12 2.83 -10.60 -9.95
N PHE A 13 1.73 -11.18 -10.42
CA PHE A 13 1.67 -12.59 -10.75
C PHE A 13 2.20 -12.83 -12.16
N ARG A 14 3.36 -13.50 -12.27
CA ARG A 14 4.06 -13.85 -13.54
C ARG A 14 4.68 -12.67 -14.30
N GLY A 15 4.74 -11.50 -13.69
CA GLY A 15 5.42 -10.31 -14.20
C GLY A 15 5.29 -9.19 -13.19
N SER A 16 6.34 -8.38 -13.03
CA SER A 16 6.30 -7.20 -12.17
C SER A 16 5.80 -6.01 -12.97
N PHE A 17 4.69 -5.41 -12.54
CA PHE A 17 4.11 -4.22 -13.16
C PHE A 17 3.40 -3.34 -12.14
N LEU A 18 3.67 -2.04 -12.18
CA LEU A 18 2.89 -1.01 -11.54
C LEU A 18 2.91 0.23 -12.44
N GLY A 19 1.77 0.56 -13.04
CA GLY A 19 1.63 1.69 -13.93
C GLY A 19 0.74 2.77 -13.34
N ALA A 20 1.04 4.02 -13.67
CA ALA A 20 0.13 5.15 -13.48
C ALA A 20 -0.37 5.65 -14.83
N PHE A 21 -1.69 5.81 -14.92
CA PHE A 21 -2.36 6.20 -16.14
C PHE A 21 -3.25 7.40 -15.91
N ARG A 22 -3.23 8.36 -16.83
CA ARG A 22 -4.17 9.48 -16.84
C ARG A 22 -5.57 8.99 -17.20
N LEU A 23 -6.57 9.49 -16.49
CA LEU A 23 -7.97 9.10 -16.67
C LEU A 23 -8.58 9.60 -18.00
N ASP A 24 -7.88 10.46 -18.74
CA ASP A 24 -8.31 11.04 -20.02
C ASP A 24 -7.92 10.19 -21.25
N GLY A 25 -7.17 9.10 -21.05
CA GLY A 25 -6.79 8.16 -22.11
C GLY A 25 -7.97 7.37 -22.69
N LYS A 26 -7.91 7.05 -23.98
CA LYS A 26 -8.94 6.26 -24.70
C LYS A 26 -8.29 5.29 -25.68
N GLY A 27 -8.87 4.09 -25.82
CA GLY A 27 -8.38 3.06 -26.74
C GLY A 27 -7.07 2.42 -26.27
N ASN A 28 -6.18 2.07 -27.21
CA ASN A 28 -4.83 1.64 -26.89
C ASN A 28 -3.97 2.85 -26.51
N ILE A 29 -3.38 2.82 -25.32
CA ILE A 29 -2.60 3.93 -24.75
C ILE A 29 -1.11 3.62 -24.57
N GLU A 30 -0.62 2.44 -24.98
CA GLU A 30 0.69 1.85 -24.65
C GLU A 30 1.89 2.81 -24.83
N ASP A 31 1.87 3.64 -25.88
CA ASP A 31 2.93 4.62 -26.18
C ASP A 31 2.44 6.08 -26.14
N SER A 32 1.37 6.34 -25.39
CA SER A 32 0.76 7.67 -25.30
C SER A 32 1.16 8.40 -24.02
N LYS A 33 0.97 9.71 -24.02
CA LYS A 33 1.07 10.56 -22.81
C LYS A 33 0.12 10.16 -21.68
N SER A 34 -0.86 9.27 -21.96
CA SER A 34 -1.78 8.76 -20.95
C SER A 34 -1.11 7.74 -20.03
N VAL A 35 0.03 7.17 -20.42
CA VAL A 35 0.92 6.42 -19.53
C VAL A 35 1.86 7.44 -18.86
N ALA A 36 1.62 7.74 -17.59
CA ALA A 36 2.41 8.72 -16.86
C ALA A 36 3.79 8.16 -16.47
N TRP A 37 3.80 6.92 -15.98
CA TRP A 37 5.02 6.19 -15.64
C TRP A 37 4.70 4.71 -15.41
N VAL A 38 5.74 3.87 -15.47
CA VAL A 38 5.70 2.43 -15.19
C VAL A 38 6.88 2.04 -14.31
N ILE A 39 6.62 1.13 -13.38
CA ILE A 39 7.61 0.41 -12.58
C ILE A 39 7.44 -1.08 -12.89
N ASP A 40 8.51 -1.73 -13.33
CA ASP A 40 8.52 -3.11 -13.86
C ASP A 40 9.26 -4.10 -12.94
N ARG A 41 9.52 -3.69 -11.70
CA ARG A 41 10.29 -4.46 -10.72
C ARG A 41 9.81 -4.18 -9.30
N ASP A 42 9.98 -5.16 -8.43
CA ASP A 42 9.70 -5.02 -7.00
C ASP A 42 8.25 -4.57 -6.69
N THR A 43 7.29 -4.94 -7.55
CA THR A 43 5.88 -4.51 -7.53
C THR A 43 5.01 -5.40 -6.63
N PRO A 44 3.78 -4.97 -6.27
CA PRO A 44 2.89 -5.78 -5.43
C PRO A 44 2.31 -7.00 -6.15
N ASP A 45 1.93 -8.01 -5.36
CA ASP A 45 1.24 -9.24 -5.84
C ASP A 45 -0.23 -9.27 -5.37
N ILE A 46 -0.46 -9.51 -4.07
CA ILE A 46 -1.83 -9.61 -3.51
C ILE A 46 -2.34 -8.27 -2.99
N ALA A 47 -1.53 -7.57 -2.20
CA ALA A 47 -1.90 -6.30 -1.60
C ALA A 47 -2.03 -5.22 -2.68
N SER A 48 -3.16 -4.52 -2.72
CA SER A 48 -3.30 -3.36 -3.61
C SER A 48 -2.38 -2.22 -3.14
N PRO A 49 -1.85 -1.39 -4.06
CA PRO A 49 -1.20 -0.14 -3.68
C PRO A 49 -2.16 0.77 -2.93
N LEU A 50 -1.61 1.66 -2.09
CA LEU A 50 -2.31 2.76 -1.45
C LEU A 50 -1.93 4.07 -2.11
N TYR A 51 -2.93 4.88 -2.49
CA TYR A 51 -2.72 6.29 -2.81
C TYR A 51 -3.07 7.13 -1.56
N SER A 52 -2.16 7.98 -1.12
CA SER A 52 -2.41 8.94 -0.04
C SER A 52 -1.53 10.17 -0.21
N SER A 53 -2.11 11.36 -0.06
CA SER A 53 -1.35 12.62 0.03
C SER A 53 -0.32 12.82 -1.10
N GLY A 54 -0.67 12.51 -2.35
CA GLY A 54 0.22 12.63 -3.51
C GLY A 54 1.29 11.53 -3.61
N ARG A 55 1.17 10.44 -2.83
CA ARG A 55 2.13 9.33 -2.79
C ARG A 55 1.45 8.00 -3.05
N VAL A 56 2.20 7.06 -3.60
CA VAL A 56 1.79 5.66 -3.77
C VAL A 56 2.68 4.76 -2.93
N TYR A 57 2.06 3.97 -2.06
CA TYR A 57 2.71 2.98 -1.20
C TYR A 57 2.37 1.57 -1.67
N PHE A 58 3.36 0.68 -1.77
CA PHE A 58 3.12 -0.71 -2.17
C PHE A 58 4.17 -1.65 -1.60
N HIS A 59 3.76 -2.89 -1.36
CA HIS A 59 4.67 -3.96 -0.97
C HIS A 59 5.35 -4.58 -2.19
N LYS A 60 6.58 -5.07 -2.03
CA LYS A 60 7.18 -5.99 -3.00
C LYS A 60 6.57 -7.37 -2.81
N GLY A 61 5.83 -7.86 -3.81
CA GLY A 61 5.13 -9.13 -3.78
C GLY A 61 4.21 -9.24 -2.56
N LYS A 62 4.46 -10.26 -1.74
CA LYS A 62 3.73 -10.56 -0.50
C LYS A 62 4.60 -10.36 0.74
N SER A 63 5.57 -9.45 0.68
CA SER A 63 6.60 -9.28 1.72
C SER A 63 6.43 -8.01 2.53
N GLY A 64 7.09 -7.93 3.70
CA GLY A 64 7.23 -6.70 4.48
C GLY A 64 8.23 -5.68 3.91
N MET A 65 8.50 -5.72 2.61
CA MET A 65 9.35 -4.72 1.93
C MET A 65 8.43 -3.66 1.31
N LEU A 66 8.57 -2.40 1.72
CA LEU A 66 7.72 -1.29 1.31
C LEU A 66 8.46 -0.33 0.38
N THR A 67 7.80 0.07 -0.70
CA THR A 67 8.21 1.17 -1.56
C THR A 67 7.20 2.31 -1.44
N CYS A 68 7.69 3.55 -1.47
CA CYS A 68 6.88 4.76 -1.57
C CYS A 68 7.41 5.62 -2.72
N VAL A 69 6.53 6.02 -3.62
CA VAL A 69 6.83 6.86 -4.77
C VAL A 69 5.94 8.09 -4.79
N ASP A 70 6.44 9.17 -5.38
CA ASP A 70 5.64 10.31 -5.79
C ASP A 70 4.60 9.85 -6.83
N ALA A 71 3.33 10.16 -6.60
CA ALA A 71 2.23 9.65 -7.41
C ALA A 71 2.24 10.20 -8.84
N ALA A 72 2.69 11.45 -9.03
CA ALA A 72 2.70 12.09 -10.34
C ALA A 72 3.85 11.61 -11.22
N THR A 73 5.00 11.34 -10.63
CA THR A 73 6.26 11.10 -11.37
C THR A 73 6.80 9.69 -11.25
N GLY A 74 6.31 8.88 -10.31
CA GLY A 74 6.84 7.54 -10.02
C GLY A 74 8.22 7.57 -9.36
N LYS A 75 8.78 8.75 -9.06
CA LYS A 75 10.09 8.88 -8.43
C LYS A 75 10.03 8.36 -6.99
N PRO A 76 10.99 7.52 -6.57
CA PRO A 76 10.97 6.96 -5.23
C PRO A 76 11.29 8.02 -4.18
N HIS A 77 10.47 8.04 -3.13
CA HIS A 77 10.87 8.59 -1.84
C HIS A 77 11.78 7.62 -1.11
N TYR A 78 11.43 6.33 -1.16
CA TYR A 78 12.26 5.22 -0.73
C TYR A 78 11.82 3.92 -1.40
N THR A 79 12.76 3.01 -1.63
CA THR A 79 12.51 1.74 -2.32
C THR A 79 12.82 0.56 -1.43
N VAL A 80 11.93 -0.44 -1.43
CA VAL A 80 12.21 -1.79 -0.90
C VAL A 80 12.79 -1.70 0.52
N GLN A 81 12.16 -0.89 1.37
CA GLN A 81 12.55 -0.71 2.77
C GLN A 81 11.92 -1.81 3.62
N ARG A 82 12.71 -2.48 4.47
CA ARG A 82 12.21 -3.51 5.37
C ARG A 82 11.37 -2.88 6.47
N ILE A 83 10.13 -3.35 6.61
CA ILE A 83 9.27 -3.02 7.75
C ILE A 83 9.47 -4.08 8.82
N SER A 84 10.24 -3.76 9.85
CA SER A 84 10.48 -4.65 10.99
C SER A 84 9.16 -5.11 11.62
N GLY A 85 9.03 -6.42 11.87
CA GLY A 85 7.81 -7.04 12.40
C GLY A 85 6.82 -7.51 11.33
N ILE A 86 7.07 -7.24 10.04
CA ILE A 86 6.27 -7.76 8.93
C ILE A 86 7.11 -8.68 8.05
N ASN A 87 6.76 -9.96 8.02
CA ASN A 87 7.42 -10.95 7.17
C ASN A 87 6.68 -11.14 5.85
N SER A 88 5.35 -11.21 5.90
CA SER A 88 4.49 -11.36 4.73
C SER A 88 3.21 -10.54 4.84
N THR A 89 2.62 -10.18 3.71
CA THR A 89 1.46 -9.26 3.60
C THR A 89 0.47 -9.72 2.55
N TYR A 90 -0.80 -9.82 2.95
CA TYR A 90 -1.97 -9.99 2.07
C TYR A 90 -2.88 -8.76 2.15
N ALA A 91 -3.02 -8.21 3.36
CA ALA A 91 -3.69 -6.94 3.61
C ALA A 91 -3.02 -5.79 2.82
N SER A 92 -3.86 -4.92 2.26
CA SER A 92 -3.39 -3.70 1.60
C SER A 92 -3.02 -2.64 2.65
N PRO A 93 -2.04 -1.77 2.38
CA PRO A 93 -1.83 -0.58 3.20
C PRO A 93 -3.08 0.30 3.21
N ILE A 94 -3.36 0.96 4.32
CA ILE A 94 -4.41 1.98 4.42
C ILE A 94 -3.84 3.29 4.99
N ALA A 95 -4.47 4.41 4.65
CA ALA A 95 -4.18 5.70 5.27
C ALA A 95 -5.35 6.15 6.15
N ALA A 96 -5.04 6.63 7.36
CA ALA A 96 -6.00 7.27 8.24
C ALA A 96 -5.30 8.19 9.24
N GLY A 97 -5.87 9.36 9.52
CA GLY A 97 -5.38 10.27 10.57
C GLY A 97 -3.90 10.67 10.44
N GLY A 98 -3.40 10.86 9.22
CA GLY A 98 -2.00 11.24 8.96
C GLY A 98 -0.99 10.09 9.05
N HIS A 99 -1.46 8.85 9.12
CA HIS A 99 -0.65 7.65 9.23
C HIS A 99 -0.96 6.65 8.12
N VAL A 100 0.01 5.80 7.81
CA VAL A 100 -0.17 4.60 6.98
C VAL A 100 -0.05 3.37 7.89
N TYR A 101 -1.01 2.46 7.77
CA TYR A 101 -1.08 1.22 8.53
C TYR A 101 -0.70 0.06 7.61
N LEU A 102 0.29 -0.72 8.05
CA LEU A 102 0.85 -1.85 7.32
C LEU A 102 0.60 -3.10 8.14
N THR A 103 -0.30 -3.97 7.67
CA THR A 103 -0.68 -5.18 8.41
C THR A 103 -0.08 -6.42 7.77
N GLY A 104 0.74 -7.12 8.54
CA GLY A 104 1.32 -8.41 8.17
C GLY A 104 0.40 -9.57 8.51
N ARG A 105 0.64 -10.72 7.84
CA ARG A 105 -0.20 -11.93 8.01
C ARG A 105 -0.21 -12.50 9.42
N SER A 106 0.80 -12.20 10.24
CA SER A 106 0.88 -12.61 11.64
C SER A 106 0.00 -11.78 12.59
N GLY A 107 -0.80 -10.84 12.07
CA GLY A 107 -1.60 -9.90 12.87
C GLY A 107 -0.84 -8.68 13.38
N THR A 108 0.45 -8.57 13.05
CA THR A 108 1.25 -7.39 13.37
C THR A 108 0.86 -6.24 12.46
N THR A 109 0.47 -5.10 13.02
CA THR A 109 0.26 -3.84 12.31
C THR A 109 1.33 -2.83 12.70
N VAL A 110 2.14 -2.42 11.73
CA VAL A 110 3.11 -1.33 11.88
C VAL A 110 2.49 -0.04 11.36
N VAL A 111 2.53 1.00 12.18
CA VAL A 111 2.01 2.33 11.85
C VAL A 111 3.19 3.23 11.54
N ILE A 112 3.18 3.84 10.36
CA ILE A 112 4.17 4.84 9.95
C ILE A 112 3.48 6.18 9.71
N LYS A 113 4.24 7.28 9.74
CA LYS A 113 3.73 8.57 9.25
C LYS A 113 3.42 8.50 7.76
N ASP A 114 2.33 9.12 7.31
CA ASP A 114 2.08 9.38 5.89
C ASP A 114 2.99 10.51 5.42
N ALA A 115 4.24 10.17 5.08
CA ALA A 115 5.27 11.10 4.66
C ALA A 115 6.22 10.47 3.63
N GLY A 116 7.01 11.31 2.96
CA GLY A 116 8.10 10.88 2.07
C GLY A 116 9.34 10.34 2.80
N LYS A 117 9.37 10.38 4.13
CA LYS A 117 10.39 9.74 4.95
C LYS A 117 9.73 8.62 5.75
N LEU A 118 10.33 7.44 5.74
CA LEU A 118 9.88 6.33 6.55
C LEU A 118 10.15 6.62 8.03
N GLU A 119 9.08 6.74 8.81
CA GLU A 119 9.14 6.96 10.25
C GLU A 119 8.07 6.10 10.92
N VAL A 120 8.51 5.12 11.73
CA VAL A 120 7.62 4.23 12.50
C VAL A 120 7.12 4.95 13.74
N VAL A 121 5.81 4.94 13.92
CA VAL A 121 5.11 5.54 15.06
C VAL A 121 4.78 4.49 16.12
N SER A 122 4.31 3.31 15.70
CA SER A 122 4.01 2.21 16.61
C SER A 122 3.97 0.86 15.89
N THR A 123 4.06 -0.20 16.67
CA THR A 123 3.86 -1.58 16.22
C THR A 123 2.92 -2.26 17.19
N ASN A 124 1.84 -2.86 16.67
CA ASN A 124 0.78 -3.46 17.45
C ASN A 124 0.50 -4.88 16.93
N SER A 125 -0.03 -5.76 17.76
CA SER A 125 -0.45 -7.10 17.34
C SER A 125 -1.81 -7.44 17.92
N VAL A 126 -2.64 -8.12 17.13
CA VAL A 126 -3.92 -8.67 17.58
C VAL A 126 -3.82 -10.14 18.02
N GLY A 127 -2.61 -10.74 17.97
CA GLY A 127 -2.36 -12.10 18.46
C GLY A 127 -2.91 -13.23 17.59
N GLU A 128 -3.47 -12.94 16.43
CA GLU A 128 -3.97 -13.92 15.45
C GLU A 128 -3.64 -13.53 14.02
N GLY A 129 -3.74 -14.50 13.09
CA GLY A 129 -3.48 -14.24 11.68
C GLY A 129 -4.45 -13.22 11.09
N VAL A 130 -3.98 -12.41 10.13
CA VAL A 130 -4.78 -11.38 9.45
C VAL A 130 -4.45 -11.39 7.95
N ASP A 131 -5.44 -11.75 7.13
CA ASP A 131 -5.36 -11.60 5.67
C ASP A 131 -6.20 -10.42 5.15
N ALA A 132 -7.15 -9.94 5.95
CA ALA A 132 -8.04 -8.85 5.58
C ALA A 132 -7.39 -7.47 5.75
N THR A 133 -7.75 -6.55 4.85
CA THR A 133 -7.33 -5.14 4.96
C THR A 133 -8.10 -4.47 6.11
N PRO A 134 -7.42 -3.80 7.06
CA PRO A 134 -8.09 -3.05 8.12
C PRO A 134 -9.05 -1.99 7.57
N ALA A 135 -10.16 -1.75 8.28
CA ALA A 135 -11.18 -0.80 7.88
C ALA A 135 -11.27 0.37 8.87
N PRO A 136 -10.82 1.58 8.51
CA PRO A 136 -11.01 2.77 9.33
C PRO A 136 -12.47 3.25 9.25
N ALA A 137 -13.06 3.57 10.40
CA ALA A 137 -14.41 4.12 10.49
C ALA A 137 -14.48 5.14 11.64
N GLY A 138 -14.61 6.42 11.28
CA GLY A 138 -14.59 7.52 12.25
C GLY A 138 -13.28 7.54 13.06
N LYS A 139 -13.37 7.29 14.37
CA LYS A 139 -12.22 7.23 15.30
C LYS A 139 -11.77 5.79 15.60
N GLN A 140 -12.31 4.81 14.89
CA GLN A 140 -12.10 3.39 15.13
C GLN A 140 -11.38 2.75 13.94
N LEU A 141 -10.61 1.71 14.22
CA LEU A 141 -10.01 0.85 13.23
C LEU A 141 -10.47 -0.60 13.47
N PHE A 142 -11.11 -1.19 12.47
CA PHE A 142 -11.57 -2.57 12.53
C PHE A 142 -10.56 -3.49 11.84
N ILE A 143 -10.19 -4.59 12.50
CA ILE A 143 -9.25 -5.59 11.98
C ILE A 143 -9.94 -6.96 12.03
N ARG A 144 -10.17 -7.57 10.88
CA ARG A 144 -10.67 -8.94 10.79
C ARG A 144 -9.47 -9.90 10.82
N GLY A 145 -9.24 -10.52 11.98
CA GLY A 145 -8.32 -11.65 12.07
C GLY A 145 -9.02 -12.96 11.77
N GLU A 146 -8.31 -14.08 11.96
CA GLU A 146 -8.84 -15.42 11.68
C GLU A 146 -10.09 -15.74 12.51
N LYS A 147 -10.08 -15.40 13.81
CA LYS A 147 -11.11 -15.83 14.76
C LYS A 147 -12.01 -14.67 15.17
N HIS A 148 -11.48 -13.45 15.26
CA HIS A 148 -12.21 -12.30 15.78
C HIS A 148 -12.27 -11.13 14.81
N LEU A 149 -13.21 -10.22 15.10
CA LEU A 149 -13.21 -8.86 14.57
C LEU A 149 -12.80 -7.93 15.72
N PHE A 150 -11.63 -7.32 15.62
CA PHE A 150 -11.13 -6.38 16.61
C PHE A 150 -11.59 -4.98 16.27
N CYS A 151 -11.97 -4.21 17.29
CA CYS A 151 -12.16 -2.76 17.20
C CYS A 151 -11.06 -2.09 18.03
N ILE A 152 -10.23 -1.29 17.38
CA ILE A 152 -9.20 -0.49 18.01
C ILE A 152 -9.70 0.95 18.07
N SER A 153 -9.93 1.47 19.27
CA SER A 153 -10.29 2.86 19.52
C SER A 153 -9.43 3.45 20.63
N LYS A 154 -9.42 4.78 20.72
CA LYS A 154 -9.01 5.47 21.96
C LYS A 154 -10.09 5.33 23.03
#